data_AF-A0A0B6Z8S1-F1
#
_entry.id   AF-A0A0B6Z8S1-F1
#
_cell.length_a   1.000
_cell.length_b   1.000
_cell.length_c   1.000
_cell.angle_alpha   90.00
_cell.angle_beta   90.00
_cell.angle_gamma   90.00
#
_symmetry.space_group_name_H-M   'P 1'
#
loop_
_entity.id
_entity.type
_entity.pdbx_description
1 polymer ?
#
loop_
_entity_poly.entity_id
_entity_poly.type
_entity_poly.pdbx_seq_one_letter_code
_entity_poly.pdbx_strand_id
1 'polypeptide(L)'
;NNLAYYLTQEVNHMMSTDDQVIYQLGKLPKPINNQRACTTCAHLLNCSIYQRKQSDIVYQENHVMKTLVPETLQHLAESDLNYFTH
;
A
#
# COMPACT_ATOMS: atom_id res chain seq x y z
N ASN A 1 6.87 19.76 -8.14
CA ASN A 1 5.84 18.90 -8.77
C ASN A 1 5.74 17.63 -7.93
N ASN A 2 4.63 17.43 -7.20
CA ASN A 2 4.51 16.32 -6.23
C ASN A 2 4.44 14.94 -6.90
N LEU A 3 3.89 14.85 -8.11
CA LEU A 3 3.85 13.61 -8.86
C LEU A 3 5.27 13.14 -9.20
N ALA A 4 6.10 14.04 -9.74
CA ALA A 4 7.50 13.74 -10.05
C ALA A 4 8.28 13.28 -8.81
N TYR A 5 8.05 13.91 -7.66
CA TYR A 5 8.69 13.52 -6.40
C TYR A 5 8.43 12.05 -6.02
N TYR A 6 7.17 11.61 -6.06
CA TYR A 6 6.84 10.22 -5.71
C TYR A 6 7.32 9.21 -6.76
N LEU A 7 7.32 9.60 -8.04
CA LEU A 7 7.82 8.72 -9.11
C LEU A 7 9.35 8.53 -9.07
N THR A 8 10.11 9.47 -8.51
CA THR A 8 11.56 9.31 -8.32
C THR A 8 11.95 8.40 -7.15
N GLN A 9 10.98 7.98 -6.32
CA GLN A 9 11.24 7.06 -5.20
C GLN A 9 11.13 5.62 -5.71
N GLU A 10 12.20 5.15 -6.34
CA GLU A 10 12.30 3.79 -6.87
C GLU A 10 12.27 2.72 -5.76
N VAL A 11 12.05 1.47 -6.18
CA VAL A 11 12.13 0.29 -5.31
C VAL A 11 13.58 0.14 -4.85
N ASN A 12 13.81 0.23 -3.53
CA ASN A 12 15.13 0.00 -2.97
C ASN A 12 15.37 -1.51 -2.78
N HIS A 13 16.53 -1.99 -3.21
CA HIS A 13 17.00 -3.32 -2.87
C HIS A 13 17.95 -3.21 -1.68
N MET A 14 17.63 -3.88 -0.58
CA MET A 14 18.51 -3.96 0.58
C MET A 14 18.92 -5.42 0.76
N MET A 15 20.21 -5.66 0.96
CA MET A 15 20.66 -6.96 1.42
C MET A 15 20.39 -7.06 2.93
N SER A 16 19.60 -8.06 3.31
CA SER A 16 19.43 -8.44 4.71
C SER A 16 20.70 -9.10 5.26
N THR A 17 20.83 -9.14 6.58
CA THR A 17 21.92 -9.83 7.30
C THR A 17 22.04 -11.32 7.00
N ASP A 18 20.99 -11.94 6.43
CA ASP A 18 20.94 -13.37 6.08
C ASP A 18 21.13 -13.63 4.56
N ASP A 19 21.81 -12.73 3.83
CA ASP A 19 22.03 -12.79 2.37
C ASP A 19 20.74 -12.83 1.52
N GLN A 20 19.59 -12.48 2.09
CA GLN A 20 18.33 -12.34 1.37
C GLN A 20 18.18 -10.93 0.79
N VAL A 21 17.76 -10.84 -0.48
CA VAL A 21 17.42 -9.56 -1.13
C VAL A 21 16.01 -9.15 -0.71
N ILE A 22 15.89 -8.03 0.01
CA ILE A 22 14.61 -7.45 0.40
C ILE A 22 14.30 -6.28 -0.54
N TYR A 23 13.15 -6.36 -1.21
CA TYR A 23 12.60 -5.26 -2.01
C TYR A 23 11.71 -4.36 -1.15
N GLN A 24 12.14 -3.13 -0.94
CA GLN A 24 11.34 -2.11 -0.30
C GLN A 24 10.68 -1.24 -1.37
N LEU A 25 9.34 -1.28 -1.43
CA LEU A 25 8.57 -0.42 -2.32
C LEU A 25 8.84 1.05 -1.99
N GLY A 26 8.91 1.89 -3.03
CA GLY A 26 8.95 3.34 -2.89
C GLY A 26 7.75 3.88 -2.11
N LYS A 27 7.80 5.15 -1.67
CA LYS A 27 6.66 5.74 -0.95
C LYS A 27 5.60 6.21 -1.93
N LEU A 28 4.36 5.77 -1.73
CA LEU A 28 3.21 6.37 -2.38
C LEU A 28 2.67 7.54 -1.57
N PRO A 29 1.96 8.48 -2.20
CA PRO A 29 1.21 9.50 -1.48
C PRO A 29 0.21 8.86 -0.51
N LYS A 30 -0.09 9.57 0.57
CA LYS A 30 -1.14 9.15 1.51
C LYS A 30 -2.48 9.05 0.78
N PRO A 31 -3.32 8.06 1.10
CA PRO A 31 -4.67 8.00 0.55
C PRO A 31 -5.46 9.25 0.90
N ILE A 32 -6.35 9.64 -0.01
CA ILE A 32 -7.31 10.72 0.26
C ILE A 32 -8.47 10.21 1.11
N ASN A 33 -9.04 11.10 1.93
CA ASN A 33 -10.24 10.79 2.70
C ASN A 33 -11.51 11.18 1.93
N ASN A 34 -11.80 10.50 0.81
CA ASN A 34 -12.99 10.75 0.00
C ASN A 34 -13.65 9.43 -0.41
N GLN A 35 -14.81 9.10 0.18
CA GLN A 35 -15.47 7.81 -0.05
C GLN A 35 -15.75 7.56 -1.52
N ARG A 36 -16.38 8.53 -2.20
CA ARG A 36 -16.81 8.37 -3.59
C ARG A 36 -15.63 8.14 -4.53
N ALA A 37 -14.56 8.91 -4.37
CA ALA A 37 -13.37 8.76 -5.21
C ALA A 37 -12.68 7.42 -4.96
N CYS A 38 -12.57 7.01 -3.69
CA CYS A 38 -11.88 5.78 -3.31
C CYS A 38 -12.64 4.52 -3.74
N THR A 39 -13.97 4.48 -3.61
CA THR A 39 -14.78 3.32 -4.00
C THR A 39 -14.84 3.10 -5.52
N THR A 40 -14.71 4.16 -6.32
CA THR A 40 -14.70 4.06 -7.79
C THR A 40 -13.29 4.07 -8.37
N CYS A 41 -12.24 4.11 -7.54
CA CYS A 41 -10.86 4.16 -8.02
C CYS A 41 -10.45 2.79 -8.58
N ALA A 42 -10.00 2.76 -9.84
CA ALA A 42 -9.49 1.55 -10.47
C ALA A 42 -8.25 0.95 -9.77
N HIS A 43 -7.57 1.74 -8.95
CA HIS A 43 -6.40 1.31 -8.18
C HIS A 43 -6.71 0.94 -6.72
N LEU A 44 -7.99 0.79 -6.34
CA LEU A 44 -8.38 0.49 -4.96
C LEU A 44 -7.70 -0.78 -4.43
N LEU A 45 -7.65 -1.85 -5.22
CA LEU A 45 -6.99 -3.10 -4.83
C LEU A 45 -5.50 -2.89 -4.52
N ASN A 46 -4.76 -2.31 -5.46
CA ASN A 46 -3.32 -2.06 -5.31
C ASN A 46 -3.03 -1.09 -4.16
N CYS A 47 -3.85 -0.05 -4.02
CA CYS A 47 -3.78 0.89 -2.90
C CYS A 47 -3.97 0.15 -1.58
N SER A 48 -4.99 -0.68 -1.45
CA SER A 48 -5.27 -1.44 -0.23
C SER A 48 -4.14 -2.41 0.14
N ILE A 49 -3.57 -3.13 -0.84
CA ILE A 49 -2.41 -4.02 -0.63
C ILE A 49 -1.21 -3.19 -0.12
N TYR A 50 -0.90 -2.09 -0.79
CA TYR A 50 0.21 -1.21 -0.39
C TYR A 50 0.02 -0.67 1.04
N GLN A 51 -1.19 -0.19 1.35
CA GLN A 51 -1.51 0.33 2.67
C GLN A 51 -1.45 -0.74 3.76
N ARG A 52 -1.83 -1.98 3.47
CA ARG A 52 -1.74 -3.11 4.41
C ARG A 52 -0.29 -3.44 4.77
N LYS A 53 0.64 -3.32 3.83
CA LYS A 53 2.09 -3.52 4.05
C LYS A 53 2.72 -2.38 4.85
N GLN A 54 2.25 -1.15 4.67
CA GLN A 54 2.79 0.01 5.37
C GLN A 54 2.30 0.03 6.83
N SER A 55 3.02 -0.66 7.72
CA SER A 55 2.73 -0.80 9.15
C SER A 55 2.58 0.52 9.92
N ASP A 56 3.03 1.63 9.34
CA ASP A 56 3.05 2.96 9.99
C ASP A 56 1.79 3.80 9.76
N ILE A 57 0.82 3.32 8.97
CA ILE A 57 -0.37 4.12 8.65
C ILE A 57 -1.45 3.90 9.70
N VAL A 58 -1.36 4.69 10.78
CA VAL A 58 -2.48 4.92 11.68
C VAL A 58 -3.47 5.83 10.97
N TYR A 59 -4.51 5.24 10.39
CA TYR A 59 -5.64 6.00 9.89
C TYR A 59 -6.30 6.79 11.02
N GLN A 60 -6.62 8.05 10.77
CA GLN A 60 -7.53 8.80 11.64
C GLN A 60 -8.87 8.06 11.76
N GLU A 61 -9.56 8.17 12.89
CA GLU A 61 -10.78 7.39 13.16
C GLU A 61 -11.84 7.48 12.06
N ASN A 62 -11.91 8.62 11.38
CA ASN A 62 -12.90 8.91 10.33
C ASN A 62 -12.34 8.76 8.90
N HIS A 63 -11.25 8.02 8.70
CA HIS A 63 -10.67 7.83 7.38
C HIS A 63 -11.31 6.65 6.63
N VAL A 64 -11.81 6.87 5.42
CA VAL A 64 -12.53 5.86 4.61
C VAL A 64 -11.74 4.57 4.37
N MET A 65 -10.42 4.67 4.20
CA MET A 65 -9.55 3.50 4.00
C MET A 65 -9.51 2.55 5.21
N LYS A 66 -9.89 3.00 6.41
CA LYS A 66 -10.02 2.12 7.58
C LYS A 66 -11.05 1.01 7.35
N THR A 67 -12.09 1.30 6.57
CA THR A 67 -13.14 0.35 6.19
C THR A 67 -12.85 -0.30 4.84
N LEU A 68 -12.44 0.49 3.84
CA LEU A 68 -12.25 -0.03 2.48
C LEU A 68 -11.07 -1.02 2.37
N VAL A 69 -9.99 -0.84 3.12
CA VAL A 69 -8.84 -1.75 3.06
C VAL A 69 -9.21 -3.18 3.49
N PRO A 70 -9.78 -3.41 4.69
CA PRO A 70 -10.18 -4.77 5.07
C PRO A 70 -11.27 -5.34 4.15
N GLU A 71 -12.26 -4.54 3.74
CA GLU A 71 -13.31 -5.00 2.80
C GLU A 71 -12.74 -5.42 1.43
N THR A 72 -11.79 -4.65 0.91
CA THR A 72 -11.16 -4.94 -0.38
C THR A 72 -10.31 -6.20 -0.31
N LEU A 73 -9.61 -6.44 0.80
CA LEU A 73 -8.65 -7.54 0.93
C LEU A 73 -9.24 -8.82 1.54
N GLN A 74 -10.49 -8.80 2.03
CA GLN A 74 -11.10 -9.93 2.76
C GLN A 74 -11.12 -11.27 2.00
N HIS A 75 -11.04 -11.21 0.67
CA HIS A 75 -11.10 -12.38 -0.21
C HIS A 75 -9.72 -13.00 -0.49
N LEU A 76 -8.64 -12.33 -0.08
CA LEU A 76 -7.26 -12.78 -0.30
C LEU A 76 -6.74 -13.49 0.94
N ALA A 77 -6.09 -14.64 0.74
CA ALA A 77 -5.37 -15.30 1.80
C ALA A 77 -4.05 -14.57 2.09
N GLU A 78 -3.48 -14.80 3.27
CA GLU A 78 -2.19 -14.22 3.65
C GLU A 78 -1.06 -14.66 2.69
N SER A 79 -1.13 -15.88 2.15
CA SER A 79 -0.21 -16.35 1.10
C SER A 79 -0.27 -15.52 -0.18
N ASP A 80 -1.47 -15.09 -0.57
CA ASP A 80 -1.66 -14.27 -1.78
C ASP A 80 -1.09 -12.88 -1.55
N LEU A 81 -1.33 -12.31 -0.37
CA LEU A 81 -0.76 -11.02 0.03
C LEU A 81 0.78 -11.08 0.06
N ASN A 82 1.36 -12.17 0.57
CA ASN A 82 2.81 -12.35 0.61
C ASN A 82 3.39 -12.42 -0.81
N TYR A 83 2.73 -13.12 -1.74
CA TYR A 83 3.15 -13.16 -3.15
C TYR A 83 3.24 -11.77 -3.79
N PHE A 84 2.29 -10.87 -3.51
CA PHE A 84 2.33 -9.50 -4.03
C PHE A 84 3.48 -8.64 -3.47
N THR A 85 4.15 -9.10 -2.42
CA THR A 85 5.17 -8.33 -1.70
C THR A 85 6.59 -8.86 -1.84
N HIS A 86 6.76 -10.06 -2.41
CA HIS A 86 8.03 -10.72 -2.71
C HIS A 86 8.46 -10.45 -4.15
#